data_AF-A0A0F0FG91-F1
#
_entry.id   AF-A0A0F0FG91-F1
#
_cell.length_a   1.000
_cell.length_b   1.000
_cell.length_c   1.000
_cell.angle_alpha   90.00
_cell.angle_beta   90.00
_cell.angle_gamma   90.00
#
_symmetry.space_group_name_H-M   'P 1'
#
loop_
_entity.id
_entity.type
_entity.pdbx_description
1 polymer ?
#
loop_
_entity_poly.entity_id
_entity_poly.type
_entity_poly.pdbx_seq_one_letter_code
_entity_poly.pdbx_strand_id
1 'polypeptide(L)'
;MALVSRTDLRLSRLRFPFAVRVDALRGSARLRDANARREVWPGNPFVVPAFSYFDCDLLPAPGRSAVIALRAVPDDACPRMTLAATPGGTYPMQKYWSRALASEMFEQPRLAWNAALVAERWQATPRLVRARLFAEGESLRTLLREQRVAHTIYLLAMDKDAPPEWLARQVGLAGVAALRAACANTLGPSALSLLADRSSQAAPAGLRPAFTLAA
;
A
#
# COMPACT_ATOMS: atom_id res chain seq x y z
N MET A 1 4.92 8.31 -9.57
CA MET A 1 4.80 7.05 -8.80
C MET A 1 3.89 6.14 -9.59
N ALA A 2 4.41 5.11 -10.26
CA ALA A 2 3.62 4.19 -11.06
C ALA A 2 4.06 2.73 -10.91
N LEU A 3 3.09 1.83 -10.81
CA LEU A 3 3.29 0.40 -10.97
C LEU A 3 3.25 0.06 -12.45
N VAL A 4 4.21 -0.76 -12.88
CA VAL A 4 4.34 -1.22 -14.26
C VAL A 4 4.22 -2.74 -14.27
N SER A 5 3.36 -3.27 -15.15
CA SER A 5 3.28 -4.70 -15.40
C SER A 5 3.25 -5.00 -16.90
N ARG A 6 3.96 -6.04 -17.32
CA ARG A 6 3.95 -6.57 -18.69
C ARG A 6 3.04 -7.79 -18.85
N THR A 7 2.63 -8.38 -17.73
CA THR A 7 1.69 -9.50 -17.66
C THR A 7 0.47 -9.08 -16.86
N ASP A 8 -0.59 -9.87 -16.92
CA ASP A 8 -1.72 -9.70 -16.02
C ASP A 8 -1.23 -9.79 -14.56
N LEU A 9 -1.58 -8.76 -13.78
CA LEU A 9 -1.20 -8.65 -12.37
C LEU A 9 -2.46 -8.38 -11.57
N ARG A 10 -2.72 -9.22 -10.56
CA ARG A 10 -3.88 -9.09 -9.68
C ARG A 10 -3.43 -8.92 -8.23
N LEU A 11 -3.59 -7.72 -7.72
CA LEU A 11 -3.35 -7.38 -6.33
C LEU A 11 -4.68 -7.40 -5.59
N SER A 12 -4.87 -8.37 -4.70
CA SER A 12 -6.13 -8.52 -3.96
C SER A 12 -6.06 -7.82 -2.61
N ARG A 13 -7.19 -7.29 -2.12
CA ARG A 13 -7.33 -6.74 -0.75
C ARG A 13 -6.24 -5.73 -0.36
N LEU A 14 -5.84 -4.86 -1.29
CA LEU A 14 -5.00 -3.72 -0.96
C LEU A 14 -5.77 -2.78 -0.03
N ARG A 15 -5.09 -2.25 0.99
CA ARG A 15 -5.66 -1.29 1.93
C ARG A 15 -4.60 -0.30 2.37
N PHE A 16 -4.75 0.95 1.92
CA PHE A 16 -3.93 2.08 2.35
C PHE A 16 -4.63 2.84 3.47
N PRO A 17 -3.89 3.47 4.41
CA PRO A 17 -4.50 4.22 5.51
C PRO A 17 -4.98 5.62 5.11
N PHE A 18 -4.62 6.06 3.89
CA PHE A 18 -5.01 7.32 3.25
C PHE A 18 -5.79 7.06 1.95
N ALA A 19 -6.52 8.06 1.47
CA ALA A 19 -7.20 7.98 0.18
C ALA A 19 -6.18 7.89 -0.97
N VAL A 20 -6.44 7.01 -1.93
CA VAL A 20 -5.52 6.76 -3.04
C VAL A 20 -6.20 7.06 -4.36
N ARG A 21 -5.66 8.02 -5.08
CA ARG A 21 -5.99 8.24 -6.49
C ARG A 21 -5.21 7.25 -7.35
N VAL A 22 -5.96 6.51 -8.16
CA VAL A 22 -5.47 5.56 -9.15
C VAL A 22 -5.71 6.14 -10.53
N ASP A 23 -4.63 6.32 -11.30
CA ASP A 23 -4.69 6.79 -12.69
C ASP A 23 -4.07 5.74 -13.61
N ALA A 24 -4.75 5.32 -14.67
CA ALA A 24 -4.10 4.52 -15.71
C ALA A 24 -3.30 5.45 -16.63
N LEU A 25 -1.98 5.31 -16.67
CA LEU A 25 -1.12 6.07 -17.58
C LEU A 25 -1.02 5.37 -18.94
N ARG A 26 -1.06 4.04 -18.94
CA ARG A 26 -1.02 3.19 -20.14
C ARG A 26 -1.78 1.89 -19.89
N GLY A 27 -2.54 1.43 -20.88
CA GLY A 27 -3.41 0.27 -20.72
C GLY A 27 -4.64 0.61 -19.88
N SER A 28 -5.19 -0.39 -19.21
CA SER A 28 -6.33 -0.23 -18.30
C SER A 28 -6.08 -0.98 -16.99
N ALA A 29 -6.78 -0.56 -15.95
CA ALA A 29 -6.83 -1.30 -14.70
C ALA A 29 -8.26 -1.46 -14.23
N ARG A 30 -8.57 -2.61 -13.63
CA ARG A 30 -9.87 -2.85 -13.01
C ARG A 30 -9.70 -2.77 -11.51
N LEU A 31 -10.48 -1.89 -10.90
CA LEU A 31 -10.57 -1.75 -9.46
C LEU A 31 -11.86 -2.42 -9.00
N ARG A 32 -11.79 -3.18 -7.92
CA ARG A 32 -12.96 -3.77 -7.28
C ARG A 32 -12.92 -3.42 -5.81
N ASP A 33 -13.87 -2.64 -5.34
CA ASP A 33 -14.11 -2.45 -3.91
C ASP A 33 -15.35 -3.26 -3.49
N ALA A 34 -15.74 -3.17 -2.22
CA ALA A 34 -16.92 -3.87 -1.71
C ALA A 34 -18.25 -3.43 -2.37
N ASN A 35 -18.28 -2.30 -3.06
CA ASN A 35 -19.49 -1.66 -3.55
C ASN A 35 -19.61 -1.66 -5.08
N ALA A 36 -18.49 -1.72 -5.80
CA ALA A 36 -18.46 -1.55 -7.24
C ALA A 36 -17.20 -2.18 -7.87
N ARG A 37 -17.38 -2.55 -9.14
CA ARG A 37 -16.28 -2.77 -10.07
C ARG A 37 -16.17 -1.54 -10.97
N ARG A 38 -14.95 -1.04 -11.13
CA ARG A 38 -14.66 0.15 -11.95
C ARG A 38 -13.47 -0.13 -12.84
N GLU A 39 -13.51 0.41 -14.05
CA GLU A 39 -12.40 0.35 -14.98
C GLU A 39 -11.79 1.74 -15.07
N VAL A 40 -10.48 1.80 -14.88
CA VAL A 40 -9.69 3.03 -14.89
C VAL A 40 -8.95 3.09 -16.22
N TRP A 41 -9.14 4.21 -16.91
CA TRP A 41 -8.59 4.49 -18.23
C TRP A 41 -7.75 5.77 -18.18
N PRO A 42 -6.83 5.98 -19.13
CA PRO A 42 -6.14 7.25 -19.26
C PRO A 42 -7.12 8.42 -19.34
N GLY A 43 -6.94 9.42 -18.47
CA GLY A 43 -7.81 10.59 -18.35
C GLY A 43 -9.02 10.41 -17.43
N ASN A 44 -9.36 9.19 -16.99
CA ASN A 44 -10.49 8.93 -16.09
C ASN A 44 -10.02 8.24 -14.80
N PRO A 45 -9.50 9.01 -13.83
CA PRO A 45 -8.97 8.48 -12.57
C PRO A 45 -10.08 8.04 -11.62
N PHE A 46 -9.71 7.21 -10.65
CA PHE A 46 -10.59 6.85 -9.54
C PHE A 46 -9.91 7.08 -8.20
N VAL A 47 -10.66 7.57 -7.20
CA VAL A 47 -10.16 7.75 -5.83
C VAL A 47 -10.77 6.66 -4.96
N VAL A 48 -9.90 5.78 -4.45
CA VAL A 48 -10.25 4.79 -3.44
C VAL A 48 -10.26 5.47 -2.06
N PRO A 49 -11.33 5.32 -1.27
CA PRO A 49 -11.39 5.88 0.07
C PRO A 49 -10.28 5.33 0.97
N ALA A 50 -9.84 6.14 1.93
CA ALA A 50 -8.90 5.71 2.94
C ALA A 50 -9.41 4.49 3.72
N PHE A 51 -8.48 3.61 4.07
CA PHE A 51 -8.70 2.43 4.92
C PHE A 51 -9.78 1.46 4.39
N SER A 52 -10.07 1.53 3.10
CA SER A 52 -10.98 0.61 2.41
C SER A 52 -10.18 -0.46 1.66
N TYR A 53 -10.71 -1.68 1.64
CA TYR A 53 -10.15 -2.74 0.81
C TYR A 53 -10.54 -2.54 -0.65
N PHE A 54 -9.59 -2.79 -1.55
CA PHE A 54 -9.84 -2.90 -2.97
C PHE A 54 -8.90 -3.90 -3.63
N ASP A 55 -9.39 -4.56 -4.67
CA ASP A 55 -8.57 -5.32 -5.60
C ASP A 55 -8.17 -4.42 -6.77
N CYS A 56 -7.00 -4.69 -7.33
CA CYS A 56 -6.46 -4.01 -8.50
C CYS A 56 -5.93 -5.04 -9.50
N ASP A 57 -6.59 -5.13 -10.66
CA ASP A 57 -6.16 -5.94 -11.78
C ASP A 57 -5.54 -5.02 -12.84
N LEU A 58 -4.25 -5.18 -13.13
CA LEU A 58 -3.59 -4.52 -14.26
C LEU A 58 -3.69 -5.45 -15.47
N LEU A 59 -4.26 -4.92 -16.56
CA LEU A 59 -4.54 -5.68 -17.78
C LEU A 59 -3.73 -5.07 -18.95
N PRO A 60 -2.49 -5.53 -19.17
CA PRO A 60 -1.72 -5.15 -20.34
C PRO A 60 -2.36 -5.66 -21.63
N ALA A 61 -2.30 -4.86 -22.70
CA ALA A 61 -2.62 -5.32 -24.04
C ALA A 61 -1.45 -6.16 -24.60
N PRO A 62 -1.68 -7.08 -25.56
CA PRO A 62 -0.61 -7.86 -26.18
C PRO A 62 0.54 -6.97 -26.69
N GLY A 63 1.77 -7.28 -26.26
CA GLY A 63 2.97 -6.51 -26.62
C GLY A 63 3.11 -5.13 -25.96
N ARG A 64 2.24 -4.76 -25.01
CA ARG A 64 2.28 -3.47 -24.29
C ARG A 64 2.27 -3.67 -22.78
N SER A 65 2.86 -2.73 -22.05
CA SER A 65 2.76 -2.69 -20.58
C SER A 65 1.52 -1.93 -20.11
N ALA A 66 0.94 -2.39 -19.00
CA ALA A 66 0.01 -1.61 -18.21
C ALA A 66 0.80 -0.78 -17.18
N VAL A 67 0.43 0.48 -17.04
CA VAL A 67 1.06 1.43 -16.11
C VAL A 67 -0.02 2.16 -15.36
N ILE A 68 -0.04 2.01 -14.04
CA ILE A 68 -0.96 2.75 -13.17
C ILE A 68 -0.17 3.62 -12.20
N ALA A 69 -0.59 4.86 -12.02
CA ALA A 69 -0.10 5.72 -10.96
C ALA A 69 -0.94 5.53 -9.70
N LEU A 70 -0.27 5.41 -8.56
CA LEU A 70 -0.87 5.45 -7.24
C LEU A 70 -0.40 6.72 -6.54
N ARG A 71 -1.35 7.57 -6.14
CA ARG A 71 -1.06 8.84 -5.48
C ARG A 71 -1.88 8.98 -4.22
N ALA A 72 -1.22 9.25 -3.10
CA ALA A 72 -1.92 9.69 -1.90
C ALA A 72 -2.62 11.02 -2.21
N VAL A 73 -3.88 11.13 -1.81
CA VAL A 73 -4.66 12.36 -1.92
C VAL A 73 -5.33 12.65 -0.58
N PRO A 74 -5.65 13.92 -0.29
CA PRO A 74 -6.49 14.27 0.84
C PRO A 74 -7.83 13.51 0.82
N ASP A 75 -8.37 13.21 1.99
CA ASP A 75 -9.58 12.41 2.10
C ASP A 75 -10.82 13.08 1.48
N ASP A 76 -10.86 14.41 1.46
CA ASP A 76 -11.93 15.20 0.84
C ASP A 76 -11.91 15.14 -0.70
N ALA A 77 -10.81 14.70 -1.31
CA ALA A 77 -10.74 14.40 -2.73
C ALA A 77 -11.58 13.16 -3.11
N CYS A 78 -12.08 12.40 -2.13
CA CYS A 78 -13.03 11.32 -2.35
C CYS A 78 -14.46 11.81 -2.03
N PRO A 79 -15.34 11.97 -3.03
CA PRO A 79 -16.73 12.40 -2.81
C PRO A 79 -17.51 11.50 -1.85
N ARG A 80 -17.13 10.21 -1.75
CA ARG A 80 -17.76 9.26 -0.82
C ARG A 80 -17.41 9.56 0.64
N MET A 81 -16.25 10.15 0.88
CA MET A 81 -15.79 10.53 2.21
C MET A 81 -16.36 11.90 2.62
N THR A 82 -16.56 12.81 1.67
CA THR A 82 -17.24 14.09 1.92
C THR A 82 -18.74 13.94 2.14
N LEU A 83 -19.42 13.06 1.39
CA LEU A 83 -20.85 12.75 1.59
C LEU A 83 -21.12 12.03 2.93
N ALA A 84 -20.10 11.37 3.49
CA ALA A 84 -20.17 10.78 4.83
C ALA A 84 -19.90 11.78 5.95
N ALA A 85 -19.44 13.01 5.62
CA ALA A 85 -19.14 14.09 6.57
C ALA A 85 -20.22 15.18 6.62
N THR A 86 -21.36 14.97 5.96
CA THR A 86 -22.53 15.88 5.96
C THR A 86 -23.08 16.10 7.39
N PRO A 87 -23.58 17.29 7.76
CA PRO A 87 -24.09 17.54 9.12
C PRO A 87 -25.26 16.60 9.42
N GLY A 88 -25.08 15.68 10.37
CA GLY A 88 -26.06 14.65 10.74
C GLY A 88 -25.72 13.23 10.27
N GLY A 89 -24.72 13.07 9.39
CA GLY A 89 -24.14 11.78 9.03
C GLY A 89 -22.93 11.47 9.91
N THR A 90 -23.12 10.74 11.02
CA THR A 90 -21.99 10.30 11.86
C THR A 90 -21.27 9.10 11.24
N TYR A 91 -20.43 9.33 10.22
CA TYR A 91 -19.22 8.52 10.08
C TYR A 91 -18.08 9.30 10.74
N PRO A 92 -17.68 8.94 11.97
CA PRO A 92 -16.65 9.67 12.67
C PRO A 92 -15.30 9.31 12.07
N MET A 93 -14.91 10.08 11.06
CA MET A 93 -13.58 10.18 10.47
C MET A 93 -12.45 10.23 11.53
N GLN A 94 -12.76 10.73 12.72
CA GLN A 94 -11.86 10.89 13.87
C GLN A 94 -11.84 9.72 14.88
N LYS A 95 -12.64 8.64 14.73
CA LYS A 95 -12.83 7.66 15.84
C LYS A 95 -12.38 6.21 15.62
N TYR A 96 -11.79 5.87 14.48
CA TYR A 96 -11.31 4.49 14.27
C TYR A 96 -9.84 4.34 14.68
N TRP A 97 -9.61 3.65 15.80
CA TRP A 97 -8.28 3.35 16.31
C TRP A 97 -7.48 2.53 15.28
N SER A 98 -8.13 1.61 14.57
CA SER A 98 -7.47 0.79 13.54
C SER A 98 -6.89 1.62 12.41
N ARG A 99 -7.60 2.63 11.91
CA ARG A 99 -7.11 3.52 10.84
C ARG A 99 -5.97 4.42 11.32
N ALA A 100 -6.11 5.02 12.49
CA ALA A 100 -5.04 5.83 13.08
C ALA A 100 -3.77 5.00 13.26
N LEU A 101 -3.89 3.79 13.83
CA LEU A 101 -2.77 2.88 13.99
C LEU A 101 -2.17 2.44 12.65
N ALA A 102 -3.02 2.15 11.66
CA ALA A 102 -2.57 1.77 10.34
C ALA A 102 -1.76 2.90 9.66
N SER A 103 -2.15 4.15 9.88
CA SER A 103 -1.41 5.33 9.39
C SER A 103 0.00 5.37 9.99
N GLU A 104 0.11 5.28 11.33
CA GLU A 104 1.42 5.28 11.98
C GLU A 104 2.28 4.06 11.61
N MET A 105 1.68 2.88 11.49
CA MET A 105 2.36 1.66 11.06
C MET A 105 2.85 1.76 9.61
N PHE A 106 2.08 2.41 8.74
CA PHE A 106 2.49 2.67 7.37
C PHE A 106 3.65 3.64 7.33
N GLU A 107 3.64 4.72 8.11
CA GLU A 107 4.74 5.68 8.15
C GLU A 107 6.02 5.11 8.77
N GLN A 108 5.88 4.28 9.81
CA GLN A 108 6.98 3.72 10.59
C GLN A 108 6.94 2.17 10.60
N PRO A 109 7.00 1.51 9.44
CA PRO A 109 6.78 0.05 9.32
C PRO A 109 7.87 -0.78 10.02
N ARG A 110 9.05 -0.18 10.23
CA ARG A 110 10.23 -0.80 10.83
C ARG A 110 10.15 -0.97 12.34
N LEU A 111 9.26 -0.24 13.01
CA LEU A 111 9.14 -0.36 14.46
C LEU A 111 8.63 -1.74 14.87
N ALA A 112 9.03 -2.16 16.07
CA ALA A 112 8.58 -3.39 16.71
C ALA A 112 7.18 -3.20 17.31
N TRP A 113 6.20 -2.89 16.44
CA TRP A 113 4.83 -2.62 16.83
C TRP A 113 4.23 -3.73 17.68
N ASN A 114 3.77 -3.35 18.87
CA ASN A 114 3.09 -4.22 19.81
C ASN A 114 2.15 -3.37 20.67
N ALA A 115 1.26 -4.02 21.43
CA ALA A 115 0.24 -3.30 22.20
C ALA A 115 0.82 -2.38 23.29
N ALA A 116 2.01 -2.66 23.82
CA ALA A 116 2.65 -1.80 24.81
C ALA A 116 3.19 -0.51 24.17
N LEU A 117 3.86 -0.63 23.02
CA LEU A 117 4.33 0.54 22.26
C LEU A 117 3.18 1.47 21.84
N VAL A 118 2.07 0.89 21.37
CA VAL A 118 0.88 1.68 21.01
C VAL A 118 0.28 2.36 22.24
N ALA A 119 0.16 1.61 23.34
CA ALA A 119 -0.37 2.12 24.60
C ALA A 119 0.45 3.30 25.15
N GLU A 120 1.78 3.20 25.12
CA GLU A 120 2.69 4.27 25.50
C GLU A 120 2.47 5.52 24.63
N ARG A 121 2.50 5.36 23.30
CA ARG A 121 2.33 6.48 22.35
C ARG A 121 0.97 7.17 22.47
N TRP A 122 -0.08 6.41 22.75
CA TRP A 122 -1.45 6.91 22.80
C TRP A 122 -1.93 7.24 24.22
N GLN A 123 -1.02 7.17 25.22
CA GLN A 123 -1.34 7.39 26.63
C GLN A 123 -2.56 6.54 27.08
N ALA A 124 -2.59 5.30 26.63
CA ALA A 124 -3.65 4.33 26.86
C ALA A 124 -3.10 3.10 27.59
N THR A 125 -3.98 2.19 28.00
CA THR A 125 -3.54 0.87 28.48
C THR A 125 -3.46 -0.14 27.32
N PRO A 126 -2.55 -1.12 27.35
CA PRO A 126 -2.50 -2.17 26.32
C PRO A 126 -3.82 -2.95 26.19
N ARG A 127 -4.56 -3.10 27.30
CA ARG A 127 -5.89 -3.71 27.32
C ARG A 127 -6.90 -2.87 26.51
N LEU A 128 -6.89 -1.55 26.67
CA LEU A 128 -7.78 -0.66 25.92
C LEU A 128 -7.47 -0.71 24.42
N VAL A 129 -6.18 -0.68 24.03
CA VAL A 129 -5.77 -0.82 22.62
C VAL A 129 -6.34 -2.10 22.00
N ARG A 130 -6.15 -3.24 22.67
CA ARG A 130 -6.67 -4.53 22.17
C ARG A 130 -8.19 -4.54 22.10
N ALA A 131 -8.87 -4.02 23.13
CA ALA A 131 -10.33 -3.96 23.16
C ALA A 131 -10.91 -3.10 22.04
N ARG A 132 -10.28 -1.95 21.75
CA ARG A 132 -10.69 -1.06 20.65
C ARG A 132 -10.47 -1.68 19.28
N LEU A 133 -9.30 -2.25 19.03
CA LEU A 133 -9.03 -2.96 17.78
C LEU A 133 -10.01 -4.14 17.59
N PHE A 134 -10.26 -4.91 18.65
CA PHE A 134 -11.21 -6.01 18.60
C PHE A 134 -12.65 -5.55 18.29
N ALA A 135 -13.11 -4.46 18.93
CA ALA A 135 -14.42 -3.87 18.65
C ALA A 135 -14.56 -3.38 17.19
N GLU A 136 -13.44 -3.03 16.55
CA GLU A 136 -13.37 -2.65 15.14
C GLU A 136 -13.14 -3.85 14.20
N GLY A 137 -13.13 -5.09 14.71
CA GLY A 137 -12.90 -6.31 13.93
C GLY A 137 -11.44 -6.48 13.47
N GLU A 138 -10.51 -5.75 14.08
CA GLU A 138 -9.12 -5.66 13.68
C GLU A 138 -8.17 -6.30 14.69
N SER A 139 -6.99 -6.69 14.20
CA SER A 139 -5.90 -7.15 15.06
C SER A 139 -4.60 -6.45 14.72
N LEU A 140 -3.82 -6.14 15.75
CA LEU A 140 -2.54 -5.44 15.61
C LEU A 140 -1.60 -6.15 14.62
N ARG A 141 -1.55 -7.49 14.67
CA ARG A 141 -0.69 -8.29 13.79
C ARG A 141 -1.16 -8.28 12.33
N THR A 142 -2.46 -8.33 12.08
CA THR A 142 -3.01 -8.24 10.72
C THR A 142 -2.81 -6.85 10.15
N LEU A 143 -3.12 -5.80 10.91
CA LEU A 143 -2.88 -4.41 10.50
C LEU A 143 -1.42 -4.20 10.13
N LEU A 144 -0.48 -4.58 11.00
CA LEU A 144 0.94 -4.40 10.73
C LEU A 144 1.38 -5.12 9.44
N ARG A 145 0.94 -6.37 9.24
CA ARG A 145 1.27 -7.13 8.03
C ARG A 145 0.75 -6.43 6.78
N GLU A 146 -0.51 -6.00 6.81
CA GLU A 146 -1.13 -5.30 5.68
C GLU A 146 -0.45 -3.97 5.38
N GLN A 147 -0.13 -3.18 6.41
CA GLN A 147 0.52 -1.88 6.21
C GLN A 147 1.95 -2.01 5.70
N ARG A 148 2.71 -3.02 6.15
CA ARG A 148 4.03 -3.32 5.57
C ARG A 148 3.95 -3.71 4.09
N VAL A 149 2.94 -4.49 3.72
CA VAL A 149 2.71 -4.88 2.32
C VAL A 149 2.24 -3.69 1.49
N ALA A 150 1.29 -2.89 1.98
CA ALA A 150 0.85 -1.66 1.32
C ALA A 150 2.02 -0.69 1.10
N HIS A 151 2.88 -0.52 2.11
CA HIS A 151 4.08 0.31 2.00
C HIS A 151 5.05 -0.27 0.97
N THR A 152 5.23 -1.59 0.89
CA THR A 152 6.02 -2.22 -0.19
C THR A 152 5.50 -1.82 -1.57
N ILE A 153 4.19 -1.91 -1.80
CA ILE A 153 3.57 -1.52 -3.08
C ILE A 153 3.74 -0.02 -3.34
N TYR A 154 3.65 0.81 -2.31
CA TYR A 154 3.88 2.25 -2.42
C TYR A 154 5.32 2.56 -2.84
N LEU A 155 6.32 1.94 -2.21
CA LEU A 155 7.74 2.10 -2.58
C LEU A 155 8.01 1.59 -3.99
N LEU A 156 7.42 0.47 -4.40
CA LEU A 156 7.54 -0.05 -5.76
C LEU A 156 6.89 0.88 -6.80
N ALA A 157 5.82 1.58 -6.43
CA ALA A 157 5.26 2.62 -7.28
C ALA A 157 6.18 3.86 -7.34
N MET A 158 6.89 4.20 -6.27
CA MET A 158 7.86 5.30 -6.28
C MET A 158 9.09 4.99 -7.13
N ASP A 159 9.68 3.83 -6.86
CA ASP A 159 10.88 3.34 -7.48
C ASP A 159 10.64 1.90 -7.93
N LYS A 160 10.35 1.77 -9.23
CA LYS A 160 10.11 0.49 -9.87
C LYS A 160 11.37 -0.36 -9.97
N ASP A 161 12.55 0.12 -9.59
CA ASP A 161 13.82 -0.62 -9.68
C ASP A 161 14.40 -0.89 -8.28
N ALA A 162 13.69 -0.51 -7.21
CA ALA A 162 14.07 -0.76 -5.83
C ALA A 162 14.43 -2.25 -5.57
N PRO A 163 15.61 -2.56 -4.99
CA PRO A 163 16.02 -3.92 -4.69
C PRO A 163 15.13 -4.60 -3.63
N PRO A 164 14.75 -5.88 -3.79
CA PRO A 164 13.94 -6.60 -2.81
C PRO A 164 14.52 -6.63 -1.39
N GLU A 165 15.84 -6.69 -1.24
CA GLU A 165 16.54 -6.64 0.06
C GLU A 165 16.39 -5.27 0.72
N TRP A 166 16.44 -4.20 -0.08
CA TRP A 166 16.20 -2.84 0.41
C TRP A 166 14.74 -2.69 0.83
N LEU A 167 13.78 -3.13 0.00
CA LEU A 167 12.35 -3.11 0.32
C LEU A 167 12.06 -3.83 1.64
N ALA A 168 12.56 -5.06 1.80
CA ALA A 168 12.35 -5.84 3.02
C ALA A 168 12.82 -5.10 4.27
N ARG A 169 14.02 -4.47 4.22
CA ARG A 169 14.53 -3.64 5.31
C ARG A 169 13.67 -2.40 5.56
N GLN A 170 13.24 -1.70 4.50
CA GLN A 170 12.42 -0.49 4.64
C GLN A 170 11.07 -0.78 5.27
N VAL A 171 10.48 -1.95 5.02
CA VAL A 171 9.19 -2.33 5.62
C VAL A 171 9.34 -3.16 6.90
N GLY A 172 10.55 -3.31 7.45
CA GLY A 172 10.76 -3.97 8.75
C GLY A 172 10.58 -5.49 8.73
N LEU A 173 10.85 -6.13 7.59
CA LEU A 173 10.83 -7.59 7.44
C LEU A 173 12.26 -8.15 7.46
N ALA A 174 12.39 -9.39 7.96
CA ALA A 174 13.68 -10.03 8.20
C ALA A 174 14.50 -10.31 6.93
N GLY A 175 13.88 -10.26 5.74
CA GLY A 175 14.56 -10.46 4.46
C GLY A 175 13.58 -10.69 3.31
N VAL A 176 14.13 -10.98 2.12
CA VAL A 176 13.37 -11.12 0.87
C VAL A 176 12.36 -12.27 0.93
N ALA A 177 12.71 -13.39 1.58
CA ALA A 177 11.78 -14.51 1.75
C ALA A 177 10.54 -14.11 2.57
N ALA A 178 10.73 -13.36 3.66
CA ALA A 178 9.64 -12.84 4.48
C ALA A 178 8.80 -11.80 3.72
N LEU A 179 9.44 -10.94 2.91
CA LEU A 179 8.76 -10.00 2.02
C LEU A 179 7.87 -10.71 1.01
N ARG A 180 8.42 -11.68 0.28
CA ARG A 180 7.69 -12.49 -0.72
C ARG A 180 6.50 -13.22 -0.07
N ALA A 181 6.72 -13.87 1.07
CA ALA A 181 5.66 -14.54 1.80
C ALA A 181 4.57 -13.56 2.26
N ALA A 182 4.93 -12.38 2.78
CA ALA A 182 3.96 -11.37 3.19
C ALA A 182 3.12 -10.86 2.01
N CYS A 183 3.74 -10.55 0.87
CA CYS A 183 3.04 -10.14 -0.34
C CYS A 183 2.12 -11.24 -0.88
N ALA A 184 2.62 -12.48 -1.02
CA ALA A 184 1.84 -13.61 -1.52
C ALA A 184 0.62 -13.91 -0.64
N ASN A 185 0.80 -13.92 0.69
CA ASN A 185 -0.27 -14.22 1.64
C ASN A 185 -1.31 -13.09 1.75
N THR A 186 -0.94 -11.85 1.47
CA THR A 186 -1.82 -10.69 1.63
C THR A 186 -2.52 -10.34 0.31
N LEU A 187 -1.77 -10.26 -0.78
CA LEU A 187 -2.23 -9.78 -2.09
C LEU A 187 -2.48 -10.89 -3.11
N GLY A 188 -2.03 -12.11 -2.82
CA GLY A 188 -2.08 -13.26 -3.71
C GLY A 188 -0.74 -13.51 -4.44
N PRO A 189 -0.58 -14.70 -5.06
CA PRO A 189 0.70 -15.14 -5.62
C PRO A 189 1.17 -14.29 -6.80
N SER A 190 0.26 -13.65 -7.54
CA SER A 190 0.63 -12.81 -8.68
C SER A 190 1.44 -11.58 -8.28
N ALA A 191 1.32 -11.11 -7.03
CA ALA A 191 2.11 -10.01 -6.48
C ALA A 191 3.62 -10.33 -6.43
N LEU A 192 4.01 -11.61 -6.52
CA LEU A 192 5.41 -12.01 -6.59
C LEU A 192 6.08 -11.56 -7.89
N SER A 193 5.35 -11.37 -8.98
CA SER A 193 5.93 -10.90 -10.25
C SER A 193 6.53 -9.49 -10.11
N LEU A 194 5.94 -8.65 -9.25
CA LEU A 194 6.49 -7.33 -8.90
C LEU A 194 7.87 -7.41 -8.24
N LEU A 195 8.17 -8.54 -7.60
CA LEU A 195 9.43 -8.82 -6.88
C LEU A 195 10.37 -9.77 -7.64
N ALA A 196 9.90 -10.41 -8.71
CA ALA A 196 10.60 -11.51 -9.39
C ALA A 196 11.57 -11.04 -10.47
N ASP A 197 11.40 -9.82 -11.01
CA ASP A 197 12.01 -9.45 -12.29
C ASP A 197 13.37 -8.73 -12.18
N ARG A 198 14.19 -9.05 -11.16
CA ARG A 198 15.30 -8.15 -10.78
C ARG A 198 16.63 -8.81 -10.40
N SER A 199 16.74 -10.12 -10.52
CA SER A 199 17.99 -10.86 -10.26
C SER A 199 18.81 -11.19 -11.52
N SER A 200 18.33 -10.90 -12.74
CA SER A 200 19.09 -11.16 -13.98
C SER A 200 19.66 -9.92 -14.67
N GLN A 201 19.49 -8.72 -14.11
CA GLN A 201 20.18 -7.51 -14.56
C GLN A 201 21.39 -7.21 -13.68
N ALA A 202 22.21 -8.23 -13.41
CA ALA A 202 23.62 -8.01 -13.06
C ALA A 202 24.37 -7.70 -14.36
N ALA A 203 24.36 -6.43 -14.78
CA ALA A 203 25.33 -5.92 -15.76
C ALA A 203 26.68 -5.68 -15.05
N PRO A 204 27.82 -5.79 -15.77
CA PRO A 204 29.13 -6.04 -15.18
C PRO A 204 29.63 -4.84 -14.38
N ALA A 205 30.52 -5.11 -13.42
CA ALA A 205 31.24 -4.12 -12.66
C ALA A 205 31.87 -3.05 -13.59
N GLY A 206 31.40 -1.81 -13.49
CA GLY A 206 31.94 -0.70 -14.28
C GLY A 206 31.23 0.61 -14.00
N LEU A 207 31.97 1.56 -13.44
CA LEU A 207 31.63 2.96 -13.13
C LEU A 207 30.60 3.21 -12.01
N ARG A 208 31.13 3.37 -10.80
CA ARG A 208 30.52 4.22 -9.78
C ARG A 208 30.76 5.69 -10.15
N PRO A 209 29.75 6.57 -10.23
CA PRO A 209 30.02 8.00 -10.17
C PRO A 209 30.39 8.37 -8.73
N ALA A 210 31.60 8.93 -8.56
CA ALA A 210 32.02 9.58 -7.35
C ALA A 210 31.23 10.89 -7.20
N PHE A 211 30.47 11.02 -6.11
CA PHE A 211 29.98 12.33 -5.68
C PHE A 211 31.05 12.97 -4.79
N THR A 212 31.81 13.90 -5.35
CA THR A 212 32.64 14.84 -4.62
C THR A 212 31.75 15.96 -4.09
N LEU A 213 31.69 16.10 -2.76
CA LEU A 213 31.16 17.28 -2.08
C LEU A 213 32.23 18.38 -2.16
N ALA A 214 31.92 19.49 -2.83
CA ALA A 214 32.66 20.74 -2.66
C ALA A 214 32.07 21.50 -1.48
N ALA A 215 32.94 21.93 -0.58
CA ALA A 215 32.67 22.92 0.46
C ALA A 215 32.73 24.33 -0.12
#